data_AF-A0A2G5XAK0-F1
#
_entry.id   AF-A0A2G5XAK0-F1
#
_cell.length_a   1.000
_cell.length_b   1.000
_cell.length_c   1.000
_cell.angle_alpha   90.00
_cell.angle_beta   90.00
_cell.angle_gamma   90.00
#
_symmetry.space_group_name_H-M   'P 1'
#
loop_
_entity.id
_entity.type
_entity.pdbx_description
1 polymer ?
#
loop_
_entity_poly.entity_id
_entity_poly.type
_entity_poly.pdbx_seq_one_letter_code
_entity_poly.pdbx_strand_id
1 'polypeptide(L)'
;MKKILYSLFIVVLMLGVFPQQQAFAKGFPDVSQYTDEIQFLTDKKIITGYPDGTFKPKDNLTRLQAVTMILREKQITDFTAPDPGFTDLKKGNHGYEKVAKAVQLGFISGKTHTNGSKYFDASAPLTRGQMAKILVQGYQLPKTKDVYFTDVSDLNGFKDDISVLASENITTGYLDGSFGPNNKLTRQHFAVFMARMMNPSFKPMPNMQVHFIDVGQGDSILIQSPDGKNMLIDAGTALDAPKVIAFLKSRNIKTLDIALATHPHADHIGGFEEVLNTFTVKQFIDSGNVHTTATYVNLLTLIDKKNIPFSVAQTGDVIALDPAIKLNVLHTDDRAIDHNAASIVTRLAYDNVSFLFTGDADERVEKEMIGQSNLKSTYLKVGHHGSRTSTSADFLAAVKPQAAILSYGKNNIYGHPHAETVKRLKDAGIKSYATETAGTITVTTNGTAHSVTTSLTKPVPVPKPVPKPDPKPVPKPDPKPVPKPNPKPDVNSGLYVIPGAPTSFKNCTEMRKTYPNGVKKGHPAYASKHDRDKDGWACER
;
A
#
# COMPACT_ATOMS: atom_id res chain seq x y z
N MET A 1 5.01 -9.66 -92.89
CA MET A 1 4.13 -10.41 -91.96
C MET A 1 4.86 -11.66 -91.49
N LYS A 2 4.95 -11.83 -90.17
CA LYS A 2 5.13 -13.05 -89.37
C LYS A 2 6.15 -14.11 -89.83
N LYS A 3 7.12 -14.40 -88.95
CA LYS A 3 7.45 -15.76 -88.48
C LYS A 3 8.18 -15.67 -87.14
N ILE A 4 7.63 -16.34 -86.13
CA ILE A 4 8.08 -16.40 -84.73
C ILE A 4 9.22 -17.43 -84.64
N LEU A 5 10.36 -17.03 -84.05
CA LEU A 5 11.50 -17.89 -83.79
C LEU A 5 11.51 -18.27 -82.30
N TYR A 6 11.52 -19.57 -82.00
CA TYR A 6 11.74 -20.10 -80.66
C TYR A 6 13.23 -20.04 -80.33
N SER A 7 13.60 -19.32 -79.26
CA SER A 7 14.96 -19.34 -78.70
C SER A 7 14.95 -20.06 -77.35
N LEU A 8 15.67 -21.18 -77.31
CA LEU A 8 15.95 -22.03 -76.16
C LEU A 8 16.93 -21.29 -75.22
N PHE A 9 16.49 -20.90 -74.02
CA PHE A 9 17.37 -20.32 -72.99
C PHE A 9 17.85 -21.43 -72.06
N ILE A 10 19.12 -21.79 -72.15
CA ILE A 10 19.81 -22.66 -71.19
C ILE A 10 20.17 -21.80 -69.98
N VAL A 11 19.48 -22.00 -68.86
CA VAL A 11 19.82 -21.39 -67.57
C VAL A 11 20.84 -22.28 -66.87
N VAL A 12 22.09 -21.83 -66.83
CA VAL A 12 23.15 -22.41 -66.00
C VAL A 12 22.92 -21.92 -64.56
N LEU A 13 22.43 -22.81 -63.70
CA LEU A 13 22.20 -22.55 -62.28
C LEU A 13 23.54 -22.67 -61.52
N MET A 14 24.23 -21.55 -61.28
CA MET A 14 25.33 -21.51 -60.31
C MET A 14 24.75 -21.65 -58.89
N LEU A 15 24.93 -22.83 -58.28
CA LEU A 15 24.69 -23.07 -56.86
C LEU A 15 25.79 -22.39 -56.03
N GLY A 16 25.57 -21.11 -55.71
CA GLY A 16 26.31 -20.42 -54.67
C GLY A 16 25.93 -20.97 -53.29
N VAL A 17 26.86 -21.64 -52.63
CA VAL A 17 26.72 -22.05 -51.22
C VAL A 17 26.86 -20.79 -50.36
N PHE A 18 25.73 -20.12 -50.11
CA PHE A 18 25.65 -19.12 -49.04
C PHE A 18 25.54 -19.87 -47.70
N PRO A 19 26.32 -19.51 -46.66
CA PRO A 19 26.06 -20.01 -45.32
C PRO A 19 24.66 -19.57 -44.91
N GLN A 20 23.75 -20.53 -44.69
CA GLN A 20 22.46 -20.26 -44.09
C GLN A 20 22.68 -19.64 -42.71
N GLN A 21 22.46 -18.33 -42.59
CA GLN A 21 22.14 -17.74 -41.31
C GLN A 21 20.82 -18.36 -40.87
N GLN A 22 20.87 -19.31 -39.93
CA GLN A 22 19.69 -19.72 -39.20
C GLN A 22 19.16 -18.49 -38.47
N ALA A 23 18.08 -17.93 -38.98
CA ALA A 23 17.24 -17.02 -38.21
C ALA A 23 16.70 -17.82 -37.02
N PHE A 24 17.17 -17.51 -35.81
CA PHE A 24 16.61 -18.10 -34.59
C PHE A 24 15.12 -17.73 -34.52
N ALA A 25 14.25 -18.73 -34.60
CA ALA A 25 12.85 -18.58 -34.28
C ALA A 25 12.72 -18.27 -32.78
N LYS A 26 12.13 -17.11 -32.46
CA LYS A 26 11.46 -16.74 -31.19
C LYS A 26 12.21 -17.13 -29.88
N GLY A 27 13.21 -16.32 -29.49
CA GLY A 27 13.80 -16.36 -28.15
C GLY A 27 14.59 -17.63 -27.79
N PHE A 28 15.15 -17.65 -26.58
CA PHE A 28 15.85 -18.83 -26.05
C PHE A 28 14.85 -19.78 -25.35
N PRO A 29 14.95 -21.10 -25.57
CA PRO A 29 13.97 -22.07 -25.06
C PRO A 29 13.99 -22.21 -23.52
N ASP A 30 15.09 -21.84 -22.87
CA ASP A 30 15.29 -21.93 -21.42
C ASP A 30 14.97 -20.62 -20.68
N VAL A 31 14.45 -19.61 -21.38
CA VAL A 31 14.07 -18.30 -20.82
C VAL A 31 12.55 -18.23 -20.65
N SER A 32 12.09 -18.22 -19.40
CA SER A 32 10.66 -18.14 -19.05
C SER A 32 10.24 -16.84 -18.36
N GLN A 33 11.21 -15.98 -18.01
CA GLN A 33 11.01 -14.70 -17.33
C GLN A 33 11.89 -13.64 -17.98
N TYR A 34 11.44 -12.39 -17.98
CA TYR A 34 12.16 -11.27 -18.60
C TYR A 34 12.49 -11.54 -20.09
N THR A 35 11.55 -12.17 -20.79
CA THR A 35 11.71 -12.60 -22.19
C THR A 35 11.99 -11.40 -23.09
N ASP A 36 11.33 -10.27 -22.82
CA ASP A 36 11.40 -9.08 -23.66
C ASP A 36 12.74 -8.35 -23.48
N GLU A 37 13.22 -8.24 -22.24
CA GLU A 37 14.55 -7.68 -21.94
C GLU A 37 15.67 -8.50 -22.58
N ILE A 38 15.58 -9.83 -22.47
CA ILE A 38 16.57 -10.74 -23.06
C ILE A 38 16.50 -10.67 -24.59
N GLN A 39 15.32 -10.69 -25.18
CA GLN A 39 15.17 -10.57 -26.63
C GLN A 39 15.72 -9.23 -27.13
N PHE A 40 15.41 -8.12 -26.46
CA PHE A 40 15.92 -6.79 -26.79
C PHE A 40 17.44 -6.73 -26.85
N LEU A 41 18.13 -7.31 -25.85
CA LEU A 41 19.59 -7.34 -25.84
C LEU A 41 20.18 -8.31 -26.89
N THR A 42 19.45 -9.37 -27.23
CA THR A 42 19.84 -10.34 -28.26
C THR A 42 19.76 -9.70 -29.64
N ASP A 43 18.68 -8.97 -29.93
CA ASP A 43 18.49 -8.24 -31.20
C ASP A 43 19.58 -7.18 -31.41
N LYS A 44 20.02 -6.55 -30.31
CA LYS A 44 21.15 -5.61 -30.30
C LYS A 44 22.52 -6.29 -30.32
N LYS A 45 22.59 -7.63 -30.35
CA LYS A 45 23.82 -8.43 -30.33
C LYS A 45 24.72 -8.18 -29.11
N ILE A 46 24.14 -7.70 -28.01
CA ILE A 46 24.84 -7.46 -26.74
C ILE A 46 25.05 -8.80 -26.02
N ILE A 47 23.99 -9.60 -25.97
CA ILE A 47 24.04 -10.98 -25.48
C ILE A 47 23.93 -11.96 -26.63
N THR A 48 24.52 -13.13 -26.41
CA THR A 48 24.45 -14.28 -27.30
C THR A 48 24.13 -15.52 -26.46
N GLY A 49 23.45 -16.48 -27.06
CA GLY A 49 23.27 -17.81 -26.48
C GLY A 49 24.54 -18.65 -26.54
N TYR A 50 24.42 -19.87 -26.07
CA TYR A 50 25.41 -20.92 -26.18
C TYR A 50 25.20 -21.73 -27.47
N PRO A 51 26.19 -22.53 -27.92
CA PRO A 51 26.07 -23.34 -29.12
C PRO A 51 24.91 -24.37 -29.08
N ASP A 52 24.45 -24.73 -27.88
CA ASP A 52 23.29 -25.60 -27.65
C ASP A 52 21.93 -24.89 -27.83
N GLY A 53 21.94 -23.61 -28.22
CA GLY A 53 20.75 -22.80 -28.42
C GLY A 53 20.15 -22.21 -27.15
N THR A 54 20.79 -22.40 -25.98
CA THR A 54 20.29 -21.91 -24.68
C THR A 54 20.90 -20.56 -24.28
N PHE A 55 20.28 -19.85 -23.35
CA PHE A 55 20.84 -18.64 -22.73
C PHE A 55 21.51 -18.90 -21.38
N LYS A 56 21.10 -19.96 -20.68
CA LYS A 56 21.46 -20.34 -19.31
C LYS A 56 21.17 -19.22 -18.30
N PRO A 57 19.89 -18.82 -18.13
CA PRO A 57 19.52 -17.65 -17.34
C PRO A 57 19.92 -17.76 -15.86
N LYS A 58 19.94 -18.99 -15.32
CA LYS A 58 20.24 -19.27 -13.90
C LYS A 58 21.74 -19.42 -13.60
N ASP A 59 22.59 -19.55 -14.62
CA ASP A 59 24.03 -19.65 -14.42
C ASP A 59 24.57 -18.34 -13.84
N ASN A 60 25.56 -18.44 -12.96
CA ASN A 60 26.23 -17.27 -12.42
C ASN A 60 27.03 -16.57 -13.53
N LEU A 61 26.89 -15.26 -13.61
CA LEU A 61 27.63 -14.45 -14.57
C LEU A 61 29.08 -14.27 -14.10
N THR A 62 30.04 -14.59 -14.96
CA THR A 62 31.45 -14.35 -14.67
C THR A 62 31.85 -12.89 -14.90
N ARG A 63 32.94 -12.47 -14.27
CA ARG A 63 33.51 -11.12 -14.42
C ARG A 63 33.86 -10.79 -15.86
N LEU A 64 34.45 -11.73 -16.60
CA LEU A 64 34.78 -11.54 -18.02
C LEU A 64 33.53 -11.43 -18.91
N GLN A 65 32.47 -12.19 -18.60
CA GLN A 65 31.21 -12.10 -19.35
C GLN A 65 30.57 -10.72 -19.18
N ALA A 66 30.53 -10.17 -17.96
CA ALA A 66 30.02 -8.82 -17.70
C ALA A 66 30.78 -7.74 -18.50
N VAL A 67 32.12 -7.78 -18.46
CA VAL A 67 32.97 -6.88 -19.25
C VAL A 67 32.65 -6.99 -20.74
N THR A 68 32.53 -8.22 -21.25
CA THR A 68 32.25 -8.45 -22.68
C THR A 68 30.88 -7.88 -23.08
N MET A 69 29.86 -8.04 -22.24
CA MET A 69 28.52 -7.51 -22.51
C MET A 69 28.52 -5.98 -22.54
N ILE A 70 29.16 -5.31 -21.57
CA ILE A 70 29.24 -3.84 -21.54
C ILE A 70 30.02 -3.30 -22.74
N LEU A 71 31.14 -3.91 -23.12
CA LEU A 71 31.92 -3.46 -24.29
C LEU A 71 31.13 -3.62 -25.60
N ARG A 72 30.34 -4.70 -25.75
CA ARG A 72 29.45 -4.88 -26.91
C ARG A 72 28.36 -3.83 -26.96
N GLU A 73 27.75 -3.53 -25.82
CA GLU A 73 26.75 -2.48 -25.70
C GLU A 73 27.30 -1.12 -26.12
N LYS A 74 28.52 -0.79 -25.65
CA LYS A 74 29.25 0.42 -26.04
C LYS A 74 29.84 0.39 -27.45
N GLN A 75 29.62 -0.69 -28.20
CA GLN A 75 30.14 -0.90 -29.55
C GLN A 75 31.67 -0.74 -29.64
N ILE A 76 32.40 -1.06 -28.57
CA ILE A 76 33.85 -0.99 -28.54
C ILE A 76 34.42 -2.20 -29.26
N THR A 77 35.10 -1.96 -30.39
CA THR A 77 35.76 -2.98 -31.21
C THR A 77 37.28 -2.91 -31.16
N ASP A 78 37.85 -1.76 -30.82
CA ASP A 78 39.28 -1.61 -30.53
C ASP A 78 39.53 -1.87 -29.05
N PHE A 79 40.31 -2.93 -28.75
CA PHE A 79 40.66 -3.34 -27.40
C PHE A 79 42.11 -2.97 -27.01
N THR A 80 42.80 -2.17 -27.82
CA THR A 80 44.15 -1.69 -27.52
C THR A 80 44.15 -0.83 -26.26
N ALA A 81 44.84 -1.28 -25.20
CA ALA A 81 44.89 -0.58 -23.92
C ALA A 81 46.22 -0.87 -23.19
N PRO A 82 46.64 0.00 -22.26
CA PRO A 82 47.79 -0.26 -21.39
C PRO A 82 47.62 -1.55 -20.57
N ASP A 83 48.73 -2.16 -20.15
CA ASP A 83 48.70 -3.33 -19.27
C ASP A 83 48.01 -2.97 -17.94
N PRO A 84 46.89 -3.63 -17.57
CA PRO A 84 46.20 -3.33 -16.32
C PRO A 84 46.97 -3.81 -15.07
N GLY A 85 48.08 -4.53 -15.24
CA GLY A 85 48.97 -4.93 -14.15
C GLY A 85 48.44 -6.06 -13.28
N PHE A 86 47.55 -6.90 -13.82
CA PHE A 86 47.02 -8.06 -13.10
C PHE A 86 48.02 -9.22 -13.08
N THR A 87 48.11 -9.93 -11.96
CA THR A 87 48.99 -11.09 -11.77
C THR A 87 48.48 -12.34 -12.50
N ASP A 88 47.15 -12.51 -12.57
CA ASP A 88 46.44 -13.68 -13.10
C ASP A 88 45.95 -13.54 -14.55
N LEU A 89 46.23 -12.40 -15.20
CA LEU A 89 45.79 -12.11 -16.57
C LEU A 89 46.88 -11.37 -17.34
N LYS A 90 47.51 -12.05 -18.31
CA LYS A 90 48.62 -11.55 -19.13
C LYS A 90 48.24 -11.48 -20.61
N LYS A 91 49.02 -10.73 -21.40
CA LYS A 91 48.82 -10.61 -22.86
C LYS A 91 48.84 -12.00 -23.50
N GLY A 92 47.83 -12.28 -24.34
CA GLY A 92 47.61 -13.61 -24.94
C GLY A 92 46.60 -14.49 -24.18
N ASN A 93 46.31 -14.23 -22.90
CA ASN A 93 45.23 -14.93 -22.21
C ASN A 93 43.86 -14.54 -22.79
N HIS A 94 42.93 -15.50 -22.80
CA HIS A 94 41.55 -15.25 -23.24
C HIS A 94 40.91 -14.10 -22.44
N GLY A 95 40.45 -13.07 -23.15
CA GLY A 95 39.80 -11.92 -22.54
C GLY A 95 40.73 -10.80 -22.07
N TYR A 96 42.07 -10.96 -22.15
CA TYR A 96 43.04 -9.95 -21.70
C TYR A 96 42.76 -8.56 -22.26
N GLU A 97 42.66 -8.42 -23.58
CA GLU A 97 42.51 -7.11 -24.24
C GLU A 97 41.21 -6.41 -23.84
N LYS A 98 40.11 -7.17 -23.75
CA LYS A 98 38.81 -6.65 -23.28
C LYS A 98 38.89 -6.15 -21.85
N VAL A 99 39.55 -6.90 -20.97
CA VAL A 99 39.73 -6.51 -19.57
C VAL A 99 40.63 -5.27 -19.47
N ALA A 100 41.75 -5.24 -20.20
CA ALA A 100 42.63 -4.06 -20.26
C ALA A 100 41.87 -2.81 -20.73
N LYS A 101 41.07 -2.94 -21.79
CA LYS A 101 40.20 -1.85 -22.28
C LYS A 101 39.16 -1.44 -21.25
N ALA A 102 38.51 -2.38 -20.57
CA ALA A 102 37.54 -2.06 -19.53
C ALA A 102 38.16 -1.34 -18.32
N VAL A 103 39.39 -1.69 -17.94
CA VAL A 103 40.15 -0.98 -16.91
C VAL A 103 40.50 0.43 -17.38
N GLN A 104 40.96 0.59 -18.63
CA GLN A 104 41.23 1.91 -19.22
C GLN A 104 39.99 2.80 -19.22
N LEU A 105 38.81 2.24 -19.51
CA LEU A 105 37.53 2.94 -19.50
C LEU A 105 36.98 3.18 -18.09
N GLY A 106 37.62 2.67 -17.04
CA GLY A 106 37.34 3.01 -15.65
C GLY A 106 36.13 2.33 -15.01
N PHE A 107 35.49 1.36 -15.68
CA PHE A 107 34.31 0.68 -15.12
C PHE A 107 34.61 -0.66 -14.42
N ILE A 108 35.88 -1.06 -14.39
CA ILE A 108 36.35 -2.20 -13.58
C ILE A 108 37.80 -1.98 -13.15
N SER A 109 38.14 -2.38 -11.92
CA SER A 109 39.47 -2.13 -11.33
C SER A 109 40.22 -3.39 -10.88
N GLY A 110 39.61 -4.57 -11.02
CA GLY A 110 40.12 -5.82 -10.44
C GLY A 110 39.98 -5.87 -8.91
N LYS A 111 40.72 -6.79 -8.29
CA LYS A 111 40.83 -7.01 -6.84
C LYS A 111 42.29 -6.85 -6.43
N THR A 112 42.52 -6.61 -5.14
CA THR A 112 43.87 -6.45 -4.59
C THR A 112 44.13 -7.54 -3.55
N HIS A 113 45.25 -8.24 -3.67
CA HIS A 113 45.74 -9.17 -2.65
C HIS A 113 46.20 -8.40 -1.40
N THR A 114 46.38 -9.10 -0.28
CA THR A 114 46.93 -8.53 0.96
C THR A 114 48.31 -7.92 0.79
N ASN A 115 49.11 -8.42 -0.16
CA ASN A 115 50.43 -7.90 -0.51
C ASN A 115 50.42 -6.70 -1.48
N GLY A 116 49.25 -6.16 -1.82
CA GLY A 116 49.10 -5.01 -2.72
C GLY A 116 49.09 -5.34 -4.21
N SER A 117 49.41 -6.56 -4.62
CA SER A 117 49.33 -6.96 -6.03
C SER A 117 47.87 -7.08 -6.50
N LYS A 118 47.60 -6.74 -7.77
CA LYS A 118 46.24 -6.76 -8.35
C LYS A 118 46.00 -8.04 -9.13
N TYR A 119 44.76 -8.53 -9.12
CA TYR A 119 44.30 -9.66 -9.92
C TYR A 119 42.87 -9.43 -10.42
N PHE A 120 42.48 -10.05 -11.52
CA PHE A 120 41.18 -9.84 -12.14
C PHE A 120 40.14 -10.88 -11.75
N ASP A 121 40.52 -12.16 -11.69
CA ASP A 121 39.66 -13.31 -11.39
C ASP A 121 38.54 -13.51 -12.44
N ALA A 122 38.95 -13.82 -13.68
CA ALA A 122 38.07 -13.74 -14.86
C ALA A 122 36.83 -14.67 -14.81
N SER A 123 36.99 -15.86 -14.23
CA SER A 123 35.95 -16.88 -14.15
C SER A 123 35.07 -16.77 -12.90
N ALA A 124 35.47 -15.96 -11.91
CA ALA A 124 34.69 -15.83 -10.68
C ALA A 124 33.31 -15.22 -10.94
N PRO A 125 32.29 -15.71 -10.22
CA PRO A 125 30.95 -15.16 -10.29
C PRO A 125 30.89 -13.78 -9.63
N LEU A 126 30.24 -12.83 -10.30
CA LEU A 126 29.96 -11.51 -9.75
C LEU A 126 28.94 -11.59 -8.62
N THR A 127 29.09 -10.72 -7.62
CA THR A 127 28.01 -10.42 -6.69
C THR A 127 27.13 -9.28 -7.21
N ARG A 128 25.91 -9.15 -6.67
CA ARG A 128 25.01 -8.04 -7.00
C ARG A 128 25.60 -6.66 -6.68
N GLY A 129 26.31 -6.53 -5.56
CA GLY A 129 27.00 -5.27 -5.20
C GLY A 129 28.14 -4.93 -6.15
N GLN A 130 28.93 -5.93 -6.57
CA GLN A 130 29.97 -5.72 -7.59
C GLN A 130 29.38 -5.30 -8.93
N MET A 131 28.25 -5.89 -9.34
CA MET A 131 27.52 -5.46 -10.52
C MET A 131 27.04 -4.01 -10.39
N ALA A 132 26.52 -3.61 -9.23
CA ALA A 132 26.03 -2.25 -9.04
C ALA A 132 27.13 -1.23 -9.32
N LYS A 133 28.31 -1.44 -8.73
CA LYS A 133 29.51 -0.62 -8.98
C LYS A 133 29.92 -0.60 -10.45
N ILE A 134 29.98 -1.77 -11.08
CA ILE A 134 30.36 -1.89 -12.50
C ILE A 134 29.38 -1.11 -13.41
N LEU A 135 28.07 -1.20 -13.16
CA LEU A 135 27.08 -0.50 -13.98
C LEU A 135 27.09 1.01 -13.72
N VAL A 136 27.14 1.45 -12.47
CA VAL A 136 27.21 2.88 -12.13
C VAL A 136 28.43 3.54 -12.76
N GLN A 137 29.60 2.90 -12.67
CA GLN A 137 30.82 3.41 -13.30
C GLN A 137 30.77 3.30 -14.83
N GLY A 138 30.29 2.18 -15.36
CA GLY A 138 30.20 1.92 -16.80
C GLY A 138 29.27 2.84 -17.55
N TYR A 139 28.19 3.28 -16.91
CA TYR A 139 27.21 4.21 -17.49
C TYR A 139 27.32 5.63 -16.94
N GLN A 140 28.29 5.89 -16.05
CA GLN A 140 28.53 7.20 -15.44
C GLN A 140 27.25 7.80 -14.84
N LEU A 141 26.51 6.96 -14.12
CA LEU A 141 25.24 7.39 -13.52
C LEU A 141 25.48 8.47 -12.46
N PRO A 142 24.67 9.54 -12.43
CA PRO A 142 24.82 10.61 -11.45
C PRO A 142 24.51 10.08 -10.04
N LYS A 143 25.17 10.64 -9.03
CA LYS A 143 24.76 10.43 -7.64
C LYS A 143 23.46 11.21 -7.39
N THR A 144 22.50 10.55 -6.76
CA THR A 144 21.12 10.99 -6.58
C THR A 144 20.70 10.82 -5.11
N LYS A 145 19.39 10.94 -4.83
CA LYS A 145 18.79 10.75 -3.50
C LYS A 145 19.09 9.35 -2.97
N ASP A 146 19.44 9.27 -1.69
CA ASP A 146 19.67 8.00 -1.02
C ASP A 146 18.41 7.13 -0.96
N VAL A 147 18.52 5.91 -1.48
CA VAL A 147 17.53 4.84 -1.34
C VAL A 147 18.11 3.73 -0.47
N TYR A 148 17.39 3.35 0.57
CA TYR A 148 17.87 2.40 1.57
C TYR A 148 17.26 1.01 1.40
N PHE A 149 18.10 -0.01 1.59
CA PHE A 149 17.71 -1.42 1.70
C PHE A 149 18.12 -1.94 3.08
N THR A 150 17.40 -2.94 3.58
CA THR A 150 17.58 -3.46 4.95
C THR A 150 18.93 -4.14 5.19
N ASP A 151 19.58 -4.64 4.14
CA ASP A 151 20.83 -5.39 4.19
C ASP A 151 22.01 -4.66 3.51
N VAL A 152 21.86 -3.36 3.25
CA VAL A 152 22.89 -2.52 2.63
C VAL A 152 23.43 -1.52 3.64
N SER A 153 24.73 -1.61 3.90
CA SER A 153 25.46 -0.73 4.82
C SER A 153 26.78 -0.26 4.19
N ASP A 154 27.42 0.75 4.81
CA ASP A 154 28.73 1.24 4.37
C ASP A 154 29.81 0.14 4.40
N LEU A 155 29.66 -0.86 5.27
CA LEU A 155 30.58 -2.01 5.38
C LEU A 155 30.59 -2.90 4.13
N ASN A 156 29.51 -2.89 3.34
CA ASN A 156 29.46 -3.67 2.10
C ASN A 156 30.31 -3.04 0.99
N GLY A 157 30.66 -1.75 1.07
CA GLY A 157 31.46 -1.05 0.06
C GLY A 157 30.74 -0.77 -1.28
N PHE A 158 29.41 -0.95 -1.32
CA PHE A 158 28.56 -0.76 -2.51
C PHE A 158 27.32 0.11 -2.26
N LYS A 159 27.17 0.70 -1.07
CA LYS A 159 25.95 1.41 -0.66
C LYS A 159 25.58 2.52 -1.65
N ASP A 160 26.53 3.37 -1.98
CA ASP A 160 26.33 4.47 -2.93
C ASP A 160 25.93 3.96 -4.32
N ASP A 161 26.61 2.94 -4.83
CA ASP A 161 26.32 2.39 -6.16
C ASP A 161 24.91 1.75 -6.22
N ILE A 162 24.52 1.03 -5.17
CA ILE A 162 23.20 0.40 -5.06
C ILE A 162 22.11 1.47 -4.96
N SER A 163 22.36 2.52 -4.18
CA SER A 163 21.46 3.66 -4.02
C SER A 163 21.21 4.36 -5.36
N VAL A 164 22.26 4.59 -6.15
CA VAL A 164 22.14 5.17 -7.50
C VAL A 164 21.26 4.29 -8.40
N LEU A 165 21.52 2.98 -8.47
CA LEU A 165 20.68 2.09 -9.28
C LEU A 165 19.21 2.10 -8.86
N ALA A 166 18.94 2.17 -7.55
CA ALA A 166 17.58 2.19 -7.04
C ALA A 166 16.86 3.51 -7.35
N SER A 167 17.55 4.65 -7.19
CA SER A 167 17.01 5.97 -7.52
C SER A 167 16.65 6.14 -9.01
N GLU A 168 17.37 5.43 -9.88
CA GLU A 168 17.16 5.43 -11.32
C GLU A 168 16.12 4.38 -11.76
N ASN A 169 15.46 3.73 -10.79
CA ASN A 169 14.50 2.63 -10.99
C ASN A 169 15.08 1.47 -11.83
N ILE A 170 16.39 1.21 -11.74
CA ILE A 170 17.01 0.02 -12.34
C ILE A 170 16.74 -1.22 -11.47
N THR A 171 16.52 -1.01 -10.17
CA THR A 171 16.22 -2.05 -9.19
C THR A 171 15.29 -1.53 -8.10
N THR A 172 14.35 -2.35 -7.66
CA THR A 172 13.55 -2.11 -6.45
C THR A 172 13.97 -3.01 -5.28
N GLY A 173 15.04 -3.78 -5.45
CA GLY A 173 15.43 -4.83 -4.50
C GLY A 173 14.48 -6.01 -4.52
N TYR A 174 14.45 -6.76 -3.44
CA TYR A 174 13.47 -7.79 -3.17
C TYR A 174 12.29 -7.20 -2.38
N LEU A 175 11.14 -7.87 -2.43
CA LEU A 175 9.92 -7.38 -1.76
C LEU A 175 10.03 -7.38 -0.22
N ASP A 176 11.01 -8.08 0.34
CA ASP A 176 11.34 -8.05 1.77
C ASP A 176 12.16 -6.81 2.18
N GLY A 177 12.45 -5.92 1.23
CA GLY A 177 13.21 -4.69 1.44
C GLY A 177 14.74 -4.86 1.36
N SER A 178 15.23 -6.06 1.08
CA SER A 178 16.67 -6.32 0.90
C SER A 178 17.12 -6.07 -0.54
N PHE A 179 18.41 -5.84 -0.75
CA PHE A 179 19.06 -5.83 -2.05
C PHE A 179 19.87 -7.11 -2.32
N GLY A 180 20.44 -7.75 -1.29
CA GLY A 180 21.30 -8.91 -1.39
C GLY A 180 22.67 -8.61 -2.02
N PRO A 181 23.48 -7.65 -1.53
CA PRO A 181 24.71 -7.20 -2.19
C PRO A 181 25.77 -8.31 -2.36
N ASN A 182 25.77 -9.31 -1.48
CA ASN A 182 26.71 -10.42 -1.50
C ASN A 182 26.23 -11.63 -2.31
N ASN A 183 24.96 -11.65 -2.73
CA ASN A 183 24.40 -12.76 -3.49
C ASN A 183 25.05 -12.82 -4.88
N LYS A 184 25.33 -14.04 -5.35
CA LYS A 184 25.83 -14.25 -6.71
C LYS A 184 24.79 -13.82 -7.73
N LEU A 185 25.26 -13.14 -8.77
CA LEU A 185 24.41 -12.60 -9.81
C LEU A 185 24.30 -13.59 -10.97
N THR A 186 23.07 -13.88 -11.37
CA THR A 186 22.80 -14.72 -12.53
C THR A 186 22.94 -13.95 -13.84
N ARG A 187 23.19 -14.68 -14.93
CA ARG A 187 23.30 -14.14 -16.28
C ARG A 187 22.03 -13.38 -16.71
N GLN A 188 20.85 -13.88 -16.36
CA GLN A 188 19.57 -13.21 -16.58
C GLN A 188 19.46 -11.88 -15.83
N HIS A 189 19.77 -11.84 -14.53
CA HIS A 189 19.63 -10.60 -13.77
C HIS A 189 20.56 -9.50 -14.28
N PHE A 190 21.79 -9.84 -14.67
CA PHE A 190 22.69 -8.84 -15.26
C PHE A 190 22.15 -8.30 -16.61
N ALA A 191 21.63 -9.18 -17.47
CA ALA A 191 20.99 -8.79 -18.72
C ALA A 191 19.79 -7.86 -18.46
N VAL A 192 18.92 -8.18 -17.51
CA VAL A 192 17.78 -7.35 -17.14
C VAL A 192 18.21 -5.96 -16.66
N PHE A 193 19.25 -5.87 -15.82
CA PHE A 193 19.78 -4.58 -15.38
C PHE A 193 20.30 -3.76 -16.55
N MET A 194 21.04 -4.36 -17.49
CA MET A 194 21.48 -3.66 -18.71
C MET A 194 20.30 -3.22 -19.57
N ALA A 195 19.29 -4.06 -19.77
CA ALA A 195 18.11 -3.69 -20.56
C ALA A 195 17.39 -2.47 -19.97
N ARG A 196 17.24 -2.42 -18.64
CA ARG A 196 16.65 -1.27 -17.91
C ARG A 196 17.43 0.02 -18.05
N MET A 197 18.75 -0.07 -18.15
CA MET A 197 19.62 1.08 -18.40
C MET A 197 19.40 1.64 -19.80
N MET A 198 19.11 0.77 -20.76
CA MET A 198 19.01 1.11 -22.18
C MET A 198 17.59 1.47 -22.63
N ASN A 199 16.57 0.99 -21.92
CA ASN A 199 15.18 1.22 -22.29
C ASN A 199 14.33 1.45 -21.02
N PRO A 200 13.82 2.68 -20.81
CA PRO A 200 12.97 3.01 -19.68
C PRO A 200 11.73 2.13 -19.53
N SER A 201 11.18 1.55 -20.61
CA SER A 201 10.00 0.70 -20.53
C SER A 201 10.22 -0.62 -19.77
N PHE A 202 11.48 -1.00 -19.52
CA PHE A 202 11.82 -2.20 -18.74
C PHE A 202 12.07 -1.89 -17.26
N LYS A 203 12.14 -0.61 -16.87
CA LYS A 203 12.37 -0.23 -15.48
C LYS A 203 11.16 -0.68 -14.63
N PRO A 204 11.37 -1.41 -13.53
CA PRO A 204 10.29 -1.75 -12.62
C PRO A 204 9.66 -0.49 -12.06
N MET A 205 8.36 -0.55 -11.80
CA MET A 205 7.73 0.53 -11.04
C MET A 205 8.22 0.47 -9.57
N PRO A 206 8.37 1.61 -8.88
CA PRO A 206 8.84 1.65 -7.51
C PRO A 206 7.95 0.84 -6.56
N ASN A 207 8.48 0.42 -5.40
CA ASN A 207 7.65 -0.29 -4.44
C ASN A 207 6.70 0.69 -3.72
N MET A 208 5.43 0.31 -3.63
CA MET A 208 4.46 0.88 -2.69
C MET A 208 4.32 -0.05 -1.49
N GLN A 209 4.12 0.52 -0.30
CA GLN A 209 3.84 -0.23 0.93
C GLN A 209 2.53 0.22 1.56
N VAL A 210 1.74 -0.76 2.01
CA VAL A 210 0.51 -0.54 2.79
C VAL A 210 0.68 -1.26 4.12
N HIS A 211 0.66 -0.51 5.22
CA HIS A 211 0.86 -1.02 6.57
C HIS A 211 -0.43 -0.93 7.35
N PHE A 212 -0.94 -2.06 7.83
CA PHE A 212 -2.05 -2.15 8.76
C PHE A 212 -1.43 -2.23 10.16
N ILE A 213 -1.36 -1.08 10.82
CA ILE A 213 -0.65 -0.90 12.09
C ILE A 213 -1.43 -1.60 13.20
N ASP A 214 -0.75 -2.38 14.04
CA ASP A 214 -1.37 -2.98 15.21
C ASP A 214 -1.64 -1.94 16.31
N VAL A 215 -2.82 -1.33 16.24
CA VAL A 215 -3.38 -0.39 17.21
C VAL A 215 -4.40 -1.08 18.14
N GLY A 216 -4.37 -2.41 18.26
CA GLY A 216 -5.40 -3.12 19.01
C GLY A 216 -6.77 -2.98 18.35
N GLN A 217 -7.77 -2.49 19.08
CA GLN A 217 -9.12 -2.28 18.54
C GLN A 217 -9.20 -0.93 17.82
N GLY A 218 -9.49 -0.97 16.52
CA GLY A 218 -9.55 0.22 15.67
C GLY A 218 -8.74 0.04 14.39
N ASP A 219 -8.66 1.11 13.60
CA ASP A 219 -7.89 1.15 12.37
C ASP A 219 -6.79 2.20 12.38
N SER A 220 -5.63 1.84 11.85
CA SER A 220 -4.62 2.80 11.40
C SER A 220 -3.80 2.19 10.27
N ILE A 221 -3.87 2.81 9.10
CA ILE A 221 -3.32 2.28 7.86
C ILE A 221 -2.42 3.32 7.21
N LEU A 222 -1.13 3.03 7.13
CA LEU A 222 -0.16 3.89 6.43
C LEU A 222 0.03 3.38 5.00
N ILE A 223 -0.15 4.27 4.02
CA ILE A 223 0.22 4.06 2.61
C ILE A 223 1.48 4.89 2.33
N GLN A 224 2.54 4.21 1.89
CA GLN A 224 3.74 4.85 1.35
C GLN A 224 3.75 4.64 -0.17
N SER A 225 3.53 5.72 -0.92
CA SER A 225 3.38 5.68 -2.38
C SER A 225 4.71 5.45 -3.10
N PRO A 226 4.69 5.06 -4.39
CA PRO A 226 5.89 4.92 -5.22
C PRO A 226 6.82 6.14 -5.24
N ASP A 227 6.29 7.36 -5.20
CA ASP A 227 7.01 8.64 -5.18
C ASP A 227 7.45 9.09 -3.77
N GLY A 228 7.15 8.28 -2.74
CA GLY A 228 7.58 8.47 -1.36
C GLY A 228 6.67 9.38 -0.53
N LYS A 229 5.49 9.75 -1.02
CA LYS A 229 4.46 10.41 -0.22
C LYS A 229 3.81 9.45 0.76
N ASN A 230 3.27 10.00 1.84
CA ASN A 230 2.74 9.23 2.95
C ASN A 230 1.29 9.65 3.22
N MET A 231 0.38 8.67 3.23
CA MET A 231 -1.01 8.86 3.60
C MET A 231 -1.35 7.98 4.80
N LEU A 232 -1.97 8.55 5.82
CA LEU A 232 -2.49 7.82 6.97
C LEU A 232 -4.02 7.79 6.92
N ILE A 233 -4.60 6.59 6.84
CA ILE A 233 -6.04 6.37 6.98
C ILE A 233 -6.28 5.88 8.41
N ASP A 234 -7.02 6.66 9.18
CA ASP A 234 -7.29 6.45 10.60
C ASP A 234 -6.03 6.35 11.49
N ALA A 235 -6.19 6.57 12.78
CA ALA A 235 -5.12 6.70 13.76
C ALA A 235 -5.37 5.90 15.05
N GLY A 236 -6.30 4.94 15.04
CA GLY A 236 -6.66 4.15 16.20
C GLY A 236 -7.30 4.98 17.32
N THR A 237 -7.31 4.43 18.53
CA THR A 237 -7.75 5.16 19.73
C THR A 237 -6.69 6.16 20.21
N ALA A 238 -7.10 7.08 21.09
CA ALA A 238 -6.15 7.97 21.77
C ALA A 238 -5.08 7.22 22.57
N LEU A 239 -5.40 6.04 23.13
CA LEU A 239 -4.43 5.20 23.85
C LEU A 239 -3.40 4.54 22.93
N ASP A 240 -3.72 4.40 21.64
CA ASP A 240 -2.86 3.76 20.65
C ASP A 240 -2.02 4.74 19.84
N ALA A 241 -2.26 6.06 19.97
CA ALA A 241 -1.48 7.11 19.33
C ALA A 241 0.05 6.93 19.50
N PRO A 242 0.59 6.59 20.68
CA PRO A 242 2.02 6.34 20.83
C PRO A 242 2.56 5.24 19.91
N LYS A 243 1.77 4.19 19.63
CA LYS A 243 2.16 3.10 18.71
C LYS A 243 2.19 3.59 17.26
N VAL A 244 1.18 4.34 16.83
CA VAL A 244 1.12 4.96 15.50
C VAL A 244 2.32 5.88 15.31
N ILE A 245 2.57 6.78 16.26
CA ILE A 245 3.70 7.71 16.23
C ILE A 245 5.04 6.98 16.17
N ALA A 246 5.23 5.95 17.02
CA ALA A 246 6.46 5.15 17.02
C ALA A 246 6.66 4.44 15.67
N PHE A 247 5.60 3.90 15.09
CA PHE A 247 5.65 3.25 13.77
C PHE A 247 6.02 4.25 12.67
N LEU A 248 5.34 5.39 12.58
CA LEU A 248 5.64 6.43 11.59
C LEU A 248 7.09 6.93 11.71
N LYS A 249 7.58 7.15 12.94
CA LYS A 249 8.98 7.52 13.19
C LYS A 249 9.96 6.43 12.74
N SER A 250 9.65 5.15 12.98
CA SER A 250 10.47 4.02 12.51
C SER A 250 10.58 3.94 10.99
N ARG A 251 9.64 4.56 10.26
CA ARG A 251 9.66 4.70 8.79
C ARG A 251 10.30 6.01 8.31
N ASN A 252 10.95 6.75 9.21
CA ASN A 252 11.55 8.06 8.94
C ASN A 252 10.56 9.10 8.39
N ILE A 253 9.27 8.95 8.70
CA ILE A 253 8.23 9.88 8.26
C ILE A 253 8.30 11.15 9.11
N LYS A 254 8.33 12.30 8.43
CA LYS A 254 8.24 13.64 9.04
C LYS A 254 6.96 14.38 8.64
N THR A 255 6.41 13.99 7.49
CA THR A 255 5.26 14.65 6.86
C THR A 255 4.29 13.60 6.36
N LEU A 256 3.02 13.78 6.68
CA LEU A 256 1.91 13.11 6.02
C LEU A 256 1.39 14.05 4.94
N ASP A 257 1.40 13.58 3.70
CA ASP A 257 0.81 14.32 2.58
C ASP A 257 -0.71 14.35 2.73
N ILE A 258 -1.31 13.25 3.22
CA ILE A 258 -2.74 13.15 3.51
C ILE A 258 -2.95 12.42 4.84
N ALA A 259 -3.77 12.97 5.71
CA ALA A 259 -4.43 12.24 6.79
C ALA A 259 -5.91 12.12 6.45
N LEU A 260 -6.48 10.91 6.55
CA LEU A 260 -7.88 10.65 6.22
C LEU A 260 -8.57 9.98 7.40
N ALA A 261 -9.67 10.57 7.88
CA ALA A 261 -10.58 9.96 8.84
C ALA A 261 -11.74 9.31 8.08
N THR A 262 -11.93 8.00 8.25
CA THR A 262 -13.02 7.29 7.56
C THR A 262 -14.38 7.71 8.08
N HIS A 263 -14.53 7.84 9.39
CA HIS A 263 -15.76 8.25 10.09
C HIS A 263 -15.43 8.68 11.54
N PRO A 264 -16.33 9.32 12.29
CA PRO A 264 -15.96 10.05 13.52
C PRO A 264 -15.79 9.20 14.80
N HIS A 265 -15.77 7.86 14.71
CA HIS A 265 -15.61 7.01 15.89
C HIS A 265 -14.21 7.05 16.50
N ALA A 266 -14.14 6.94 17.83
CA ALA A 266 -12.92 7.19 18.59
C ALA A 266 -11.82 6.14 18.36
N ASP A 267 -12.15 4.92 17.95
CA ASP A 267 -11.18 3.88 17.54
C ASP A 267 -10.65 4.05 16.12
N HIS A 268 -11.10 5.09 15.42
CA HIS A 268 -10.58 5.52 14.12
C HIS A 268 -9.87 6.86 14.23
N ILE A 269 -10.51 7.86 14.84
CA ILE A 269 -9.97 9.23 14.87
C ILE A 269 -9.20 9.58 16.15
N GLY A 270 -9.28 8.73 17.17
CA GLY A 270 -8.81 9.06 18.52
C GLY A 270 -7.32 9.39 18.58
N GLY A 271 -6.50 8.74 17.77
CA GLY A 271 -5.07 9.01 17.75
C GLY A 271 -4.65 10.24 16.93
N PHE A 272 -5.54 10.85 16.15
CA PHE A 272 -5.16 11.98 15.29
C PHE A 272 -4.69 13.19 16.08
N GLU A 273 -5.23 13.46 17.28
CA GLU A 273 -4.81 14.62 18.07
C GLU A 273 -3.29 14.63 18.33
N GLU A 274 -2.71 13.50 18.74
CA GLU A 274 -1.27 13.39 18.96
C GLU A 274 -0.48 13.30 17.64
N VAL A 275 -1.02 12.62 16.62
CA VAL A 275 -0.38 12.51 15.30
C VAL A 275 -0.23 13.89 14.66
N LEU A 276 -1.29 14.71 14.63
CA LEU A 276 -1.27 16.06 14.06
C LEU A 276 -0.38 17.01 14.87
N ASN A 277 -0.13 16.73 16.15
CA ASN A 277 0.84 17.48 16.95
C ASN A 277 2.29 17.04 16.72
N THR A 278 2.52 15.82 16.24
CA THR A 278 3.85 15.24 16.06
C THR A 278 4.38 15.38 14.64
N PHE A 279 3.53 15.30 13.63
CA PHE A 279 3.92 15.32 12.22
C PHE A 279 3.30 16.52 11.49
N THR A 280 4.00 17.01 10.47
CA THR A 280 3.41 17.96 9.53
C THR A 280 2.37 17.23 8.68
N VAL A 281 1.16 17.78 8.57
CA VAL A 281 0.10 17.23 7.71
C VAL A 281 -0.27 18.27 6.66
N LYS A 282 -0.17 17.90 5.38
CA LYS A 282 -0.44 18.83 4.27
C LYS A 282 -1.93 18.93 3.92
N GLN A 283 -2.69 17.86 4.14
CA GLN A 283 -4.12 17.83 3.92
C GLN A 283 -4.78 16.86 4.90
N PHE A 284 -5.93 17.25 5.45
CA PHE A 284 -6.82 16.38 6.20
C PHE A 284 -8.11 16.16 5.40
N ILE A 285 -8.54 14.90 5.27
CA ILE A 285 -9.77 14.49 4.60
C ILE A 285 -10.69 13.82 5.61
N ASP A 286 -11.97 14.17 5.61
CA ASP A 286 -12.99 13.58 6.48
C ASP A 286 -14.26 13.25 5.69
N SER A 287 -15.09 12.36 6.23
CA SER A 287 -16.42 12.00 5.72
C SER A 287 -17.41 13.16 5.72
N GLY A 288 -17.17 14.18 6.56
CA GLY A 288 -18.10 15.29 6.81
C GLY A 288 -19.25 14.94 7.75
N ASN A 289 -19.31 13.68 8.23
CA ASN A 289 -20.34 13.24 9.15
C ASN A 289 -20.05 13.72 10.58
N VAL A 290 -20.92 14.58 11.08
CA VAL A 290 -20.71 15.28 12.35
C VAL A 290 -20.96 14.39 13.56
N HIS A 291 -20.12 14.54 14.59
CA HIS A 291 -20.31 13.88 15.89
C HIS A 291 -20.07 14.87 17.04
N THR A 292 -20.83 14.78 18.11
CA THR A 292 -20.68 15.66 19.29
C THR A 292 -19.69 15.15 20.36
N THR A 293 -18.87 14.15 20.05
CA THR A 293 -17.89 13.63 21.02
C THR A 293 -16.78 14.64 21.22
N ALA A 294 -16.19 14.63 22.43
CA ALA A 294 -14.99 15.43 22.70
C ALA A 294 -13.86 15.10 21.71
N THR A 295 -13.70 13.82 21.34
CA THR A 295 -12.70 13.37 20.37
C THR A 295 -12.85 14.07 19.01
N TYR A 296 -14.06 14.08 18.44
CA TYR A 296 -14.30 14.71 17.14
C TYR A 296 -14.16 16.24 17.20
N VAL A 297 -14.73 16.87 18.24
CA VAL A 297 -14.65 18.32 18.42
C VAL A 297 -13.20 18.79 18.62
N ASN A 298 -12.41 18.08 19.44
CA ASN A 298 -11.00 18.39 19.66
C ASN A 298 -10.17 18.24 18.38
N LEU A 299 -10.45 17.19 17.59
CA LEU A 299 -9.77 16.98 16.30
C LEU A 299 -10.02 18.15 15.35
N LEU A 300 -11.28 18.53 15.11
CA LEU A 300 -11.59 19.67 14.24
C LEU A 300 -11.01 20.98 14.76
N THR A 301 -11.06 21.21 16.07
CA THR A 301 -10.45 22.39 16.72
C THR A 301 -8.94 22.42 16.50
N LEU A 302 -8.27 21.27 16.55
CA LEU A 302 -6.84 21.17 16.31
C LEU A 302 -6.48 21.40 14.84
N ILE A 303 -7.26 20.85 13.91
CA ILE A 303 -7.09 21.06 12.46
C ILE A 303 -7.17 22.55 12.13
N ASP A 304 -8.20 23.24 12.64
CA ASP A 304 -8.40 24.67 12.47
C ASP A 304 -7.25 25.48 13.09
N LYS A 305 -6.92 25.20 14.37
CA LYS A 305 -5.81 25.86 15.08
C LYS A 305 -4.46 25.73 14.36
N LYS A 306 -4.21 24.60 13.72
CA LYS A 306 -2.97 24.34 12.96
C LYS A 306 -3.03 24.81 11.51
N ASN A 307 -4.17 25.36 11.06
CA ASN A 307 -4.45 25.74 9.67
C ASN A 307 -4.13 24.60 8.69
N ILE A 308 -4.47 23.36 9.04
CA ILE A 308 -4.30 22.21 8.16
C ILE A 308 -5.38 22.30 7.08
N PRO A 309 -5.04 22.28 5.77
CA PRO A 309 -6.03 22.23 4.71
C PRO A 309 -7.01 21.06 4.90
N PHE A 310 -8.30 21.36 4.93
CA PHE A 310 -9.37 20.39 5.22
C PHE A 310 -10.32 20.26 4.04
N SER A 311 -10.71 19.02 3.71
CA SER A 311 -11.71 18.74 2.68
C SER A 311 -12.61 17.59 3.10
N VAL A 312 -13.88 17.65 2.69
CA VAL A 312 -14.84 16.56 2.86
C VAL A 312 -14.82 15.68 1.61
N ALA A 313 -14.67 14.37 1.77
CA ALA A 313 -14.70 13.43 0.66
C ALA A 313 -16.12 13.29 0.08
N GLN A 314 -16.21 13.06 -1.22
CA GLN A 314 -17.44 12.74 -1.93
C GLN A 314 -17.31 11.41 -2.68
N THR A 315 -18.42 10.69 -2.81
CA THR A 315 -18.46 9.47 -3.64
C THR A 315 -18.10 9.80 -5.08
N GLY A 316 -17.13 9.08 -5.64
CA GLY A 316 -16.59 9.32 -6.98
C GLY A 316 -15.31 10.15 -7.01
N ASP A 317 -14.89 10.74 -5.88
CA ASP A 317 -13.62 11.48 -5.80
C ASP A 317 -12.42 10.60 -6.12
N VAL A 318 -11.39 11.22 -6.69
CA VAL A 318 -10.06 10.63 -6.85
C VAL A 318 -9.09 11.40 -5.95
N ILE A 319 -8.61 10.76 -4.90
CA ILE A 319 -7.64 11.34 -3.96
C ILE A 319 -6.26 11.30 -4.61
N ALA A 320 -5.72 12.48 -4.94
CA ALA A 320 -4.44 12.63 -5.63
C ALA A 320 -3.26 12.50 -4.65
N LEU A 321 -2.89 11.26 -4.31
CA LEU A 321 -1.67 10.99 -3.55
C LEU A 321 -0.44 10.94 -4.47
N ASP A 322 -0.43 10.03 -5.44
CA ASP A 322 0.70 9.76 -6.34
C ASP A 322 0.18 9.46 -7.76
N PRO A 323 0.82 9.97 -8.83
CA PRO A 323 0.35 9.80 -10.21
C PRO A 323 0.33 8.34 -10.71
N ALA A 324 1.10 7.45 -10.10
CA ALA A 324 1.18 6.03 -10.46
C ALA A 324 0.06 5.19 -9.81
N ILE A 325 -0.65 5.72 -8.81
CA ILE A 325 -1.76 5.02 -8.14
C ILE A 325 -3.09 5.72 -8.41
N LYS A 326 -4.18 4.97 -8.37
CA LYS A 326 -5.55 5.50 -8.43
C LYS A 326 -6.26 5.20 -7.12
N LEU A 327 -6.52 6.22 -6.31
CA LEU A 327 -7.26 6.10 -5.05
C LEU A 327 -8.65 6.72 -5.21
N ASN A 328 -9.67 5.89 -5.39
CA ASN A 328 -11.04 6.33 -5.63
C ASN A 328 -11.88 6.19 -4.36
N VAL A 329 -12.73 7.18 -4.08
CA VAL A 329 -13.76 7.10 -3.04
C VAL A 329 -14.98 6.39 -3.63
N LEU A 330 -15.29 5.19 -3.14
CA LEU A 330 -16.42 4.37 -3.62
C LEU A 330 -17.72 4.67 -2.87
N HIS A 331 -17.60 5.11 -1.63
CA HIS A 331 -18.73 5.45 -0.78
C HIS A 331 -18.29 6.42 0.33
N THR A 332 -19.18 7.34 0.68
CA THR A 332 -19.19 8.16 1.89
C THR A 332 -20.58 8.81 1.99
N ASP A 333 -21.09 9.00 3.21
CA ASP A 333 -22.40 9.63 3.45
C ASP A 333 -22.32 10.55 4.68
N ASP A 334 -22.19 11.85 4.43
CA ASP A 334 -22.09 12.88 5.48
C ASP A 334 -23.36 12.99 6.33
N ARG A 335 -24.50 12.47 5.84
CA ARG A 335 -25.81 12.52 6.49
C ARG A 335 -26.21 11.20 7.14
N ALA A 336 -25.34 10.20 7.12
CA ALA A 336 -25.62 8.92 7.76
C ALA A 336 -25.92 9.11 9.26
N ILE A 337 -27.02 8.49 9.71
CA ILE A 337 -27.42 8.49 11.13
C ILE A 337 -26.48 7.59 11.95
N ASP A 338 -26.13 6.43 11.38
CA ASP A 338 -25.07 5.58 11.91
C ASP A 338 -23.74 6.06 11.34
N HIS A 339 -22.84 6.49 12.21
CA HIS A 339 -21.50 6.96 11.85
C HIS A 339 -20.69 5.89 11.09
N ASN A 340 -20.91 4.60 11.34
CA ASN A 340 -20.25 3.53 10.58
C ASN A 340 -20.60 3.59 9.10
N ALA A 341 -21.86 3.94 8.80
CA ALA A 341 -22.30 4.08 7.43
C ALA A 341 -21.80 5.36 6.75
N ALA A 342 -21.22 6.31 7.51
CA ALA A 342 -20.51 7.44 6.92
C ALA A 342 -19.11 7.09 6.42
N SER A 343 -18.62 5.86 6.69
CA SER A 343 -17.26 5.44 6.34
C SER A 343 -16.89 5.80 4.91
N ILE A 344 -15.79 6.54 4.76
CA ILE A 344 -15.13 6.72 3.47
C ILE A 344 -14.55 5.36 3.06
N VAL A 345 -15.22 4.70 2.12
CA VAL A 345 -14.71 3.50 1.48
C VAL A 345 -13.83 3.92 0.32
N THR A 346 -12.55 3.55 0.36
CA THR A 346 -11.61 3.87 -0.73
C THR A 346 -11.06 2.62 -1.40
N ARG A 347 -10.86 2.71 -2.71
CA ARG A 347 -10.13 1.70 -3.47
C ARG A 347 -8.86 2.27 -4.07
N LEU A 348 -7.73 1.71 -3.65
CA LEU A 348 -6.43 1.96 -4.23
C LEU A 348 -6.13 0.92 -5.31
N ALA A 349 -5.71 1.37 -6.49
CA ALA A 349 -5.12 0.52 -7.52
C ALA A 349 -3.70 0.99 -7.84
N TYR A 350 -2.77 0.04 -7.86
CA TYR A 350 -1.43 0.21 -8.38
C TYR A 350 -1.16 -0.89 -9.42
N ASP A 351 -1.30 -0.52 -10.69
CA ASP A 351 -1.34 -1.46 -11.82
C ASP A 351 -2.28 -2.65 -11.54
N ASN A 352 -1.76 -3.87 -11.40
CA ASN A 352 -2.54 -5.10 -11.22
C ASN A 352 -2.86 -5.43 -9.75
N VAL A 353 -2.30 -4.68 -8.79
CA VAL A 353 -2.52 -4.91 -7.34
C VAL A 353 -3.43 -3.81 -6.78
N SER A 354 -4.46 -4.21 -6.03
CA SER A 354 -5.47 -3.28 -5.51
C SER A 354 -5.90 -3.59 -4.08
N PHE A 355 -6.36 -2.55 -3.38
CA PHE A 355 -6.78 -2.59 -1.99
C PHE A 355 -8.15 -1.94 -1.85
N LEU A 356 -9.04 -2.56 -1.09
CA LEU A 356 -10.29 -1.95 -0.66
C LEU A 356 -10.23 -1.68 0.84
N PHE A 357 -10.34 -0.41 1.22
CA PHE A 357 -10.39 0.06 2.61
C PHE A 357 -11.82 0.44 2.94
N THR A 358 -12.48 -0.34 3.78
CA THR A 358 -13.92 -0.21 4.02
C THR A 358 -14.29 0.61 5.24
N GLY A 359 -13.33 0.95 6.09
CA GLY A 359 -13.61 1.40 7.45
C GLY A 359 -14.59 0.43 8.14
N ASP A 360 -15.66 1.00 8.68
CA ASP A 360 -16.68 0.27 9.43
C ASP A 360 -18.01 0.10 8.66
N ALA A 361 -17.97 0.25 7.33
CA ALA A 361 -19.12 0.03 6.46
C ALA A 361 -19.85 -1.29 6.78
N ASP A 362 -21.18 -1.21 6.91
CA ASP A 362 -22.07 -2.33 7.21
C ASP A 362 -22.61 -3.00 5.93
N GLU A 363 -23.36 -4.09 6.09
CA GLU A 363 -23.96 -4.82 4.96
C GLU A 363 -24.90 -3.95 4.09
N ARG A 364 -25.46 -2.87 4.65
CA ARG A 364 -26.27 -1.93 3.86
C ARG A 364 -25.39 -1.13 2.91
N VAL A 365 -24.32 -0.52 3.42
CA VAL A 365 -23.34 0.22 2.61
C VAL A 365 -22.66 -0.70 1.59
N GLU A 366 -22.34 -1.93 1.98
CA GLU A 366 -21.81 -2.94 1.05
C GLU A 366 -22.74 -3.18 -0.14
N LYS A 367 -24.04 -3.33 0.12
CA LYS A 367 -25.04 -3.56 -0.92
C LYS A 367 -25.15 -2.38 -1.89
N GLU A 368 -24.97 -1.16 -1.40
CA GLU A 368 -24.95 0.06 -2.24
C GLU A 368 -23.74 0.12 -3.17
N MET A 369 -22.62 -0.49 -2.77
CA MET A 369 -21.40 -0.58 -3.60
C MET A 369 -21.41 -1.77 -4.58
N ILE A 370 -22.19 -2.82 -4.31
CA ILE A 370 -22.30 -3.97 -5.21
C ILE A 370 -22.85 -3.51 -6.57
N GLY A 371 -22.10 -3.81 -7.64
CA GLY A 371 -22.43 -3.39 -9.01
C GLY A 371 -21.58 -2.24 -9.53
N GLN A 372 -20.85 -1.53 -8.66
CA GLN A 372 -19.82 -0.60 -9.10
C GLN A 372 -18.69 -1.36 -9.83
N SER A 373 -18.28 -0.88 -11.00
CA SER A 373 -17.34 -1.59 -11.90
C SER A 373 -15.94 -1.77 -11.31
N ASN A 374 -15.60 -0.99 -10.27
CA ASN A 374 -14.31 -0.95 -9.63
C ASN A 374 -14.29 -1.66 -8.27
N LEU A 375 -15.26 -2.50 -7.89
CA LEU A 375 -15.25 -3.09 -6.53
C LEU A 375 -14.22 -4.21 -6.33
N LYS A 376 -13.77 -4.88 -7.40
CA LYS A 376 -12.79 -5.98 -7.31
C LYS A 376 -11.44 -5.50 -6.79
N SER A 377 -10.90 -6.19 -5.78
CA SER A 377 -9.63 -5.81 -5.14
C SER A 377 -8.79 -7.00 -4.76
N THR A 378 -7.46 -6.90 -4.84
CA THR A 378 -6.53 -7.97 -4.44
C THR A 378 -6.56 -8.19 -2.92
N TYR A 379 -6.58 -7.10 -2.16
CA TYR A 379 -6.63 -7.07 -0.71
C TYR A 379 -7.92 -6.38 -0.23
N LEU A 380 -8.54 -6.96 0.80
CA LEU A 380 -9.69 -6.37 1.49
C LEU A 380 -9.31 -6.07 2.94
N LYS A 381 -9.43 -4.81 3.37
CA LYS A 381 -9.61 -4.53 4.80
C LYS A 381 -11.02 -4.97 5.15
N VAL A 382 -11.14 -5.95 6.03
CA VAL A 382 -12.43 -6.45 6.53
C VAL A 382 -13.15 -5.33 7.27
N GLY A 383 -14.42 -5.16 6.92
CA GLY A 383 -15.28 -4.10 7.46
C GLY A 383 -15.51 -4.27 8.95
N HIS A 384 -15.50 -3.13 9.66
CA HIS A 384 -15.89 -3.03 11.06
C HIS A 384 -15.17 -4.06 11.94
N HIS A 385 -13.85 -4.17 11.74
CA HIS A 385 -12.96 -5.04 12.51
C HIS A 385 -13.32 -6.54 12.46
N GLY A 386 -14.18 -6.94 11.52
CA GLY A 386 -14.76 -8.28 11.45
C GLY A 386 -16.09 -8.43 12.18
N SER A 387 -16.87 -7.36 12.33
CA SER A 387 -18.24 -7.42 12.83
C SER A 387 -19.10 -8.40 12.01
N ARG A 388 -20.10 -9.03 12.66
CA ARG A 388 -21.09 -9.88 11.97
C ARG A 388 -21.99 -9.09 11.03
N THR A 389 -22.05 -7.76 11.20
CA THR A 389 -22.88 -6.82 10.43
C THR A 389 -22.15 -6.23 9.23
N SER A 390 -20.97 -6.75 8.90
CA SER A 390 -20.15 -6.33 7.76
C SER A 390 -19.53 -7.56 7.11
N THR A 391 -18.97 -7.38 5.93
CA THR A 391 -18.33 -8.41 5.10
C THR A 391 -19.31 -9.53 4.72
N SER A 392 -20.44 -9.15 4.12
CA SER A 392 -21.46 -10.07 3.59
C SER A 392 -20.90 -11.04 2.54
N ALA A 393 -21.56 -12.19 2.40
CA ALA A 393 -21.18 -13.18 1.40
C ALA A 393 -21.28 -12.59 -0.04
N ASP A 394 -22.32 -11.81 -0.30
CA ASP A 394 -22.51 -11.13 -1.59
C ASP A 394 -21.42 -10.10 -1.84
N PHE A 395 -21.01 -9.34 -0.81
CA PHE A 395 -19.91 -8.40 -0.91
C PHE A 395 -18.57 -9.10 -1.18
N LEU A 396 -18.27 -10.20 -0.48
CA LEU A 396 -17.08 -11.02 -0.76
C LEU A 396 -17.08 -11.58 -2.19
N ALA A 397 -18.25 -12.01 -2.70
CA ALA A 397 -18.40 -12.49 -4.06
C ALA A 397 -18.19 -11.39 -5.12
N ALA A 398 -18.49 -10.13 -4.78
CA ALA A 398 -18.26 -8.97 -5.64
C ALA A 398 -16.80 -8.48 -5.61
N VAL A 399 -16.19 -8.38 -4.42
CA VAL A 399 -14.79 -7.92 -4.24
C VAL A 399 -13.78 -8.96 -4.73
N LYS A 400 -14.04 -10.26 -4.52
CA LYS A 400 -13.16 -11.39 -4.86
C LYS A 400 -11.70 -11.21 -4.41
N PRO A 401 -11.43 -10.91 -3.13
CA PRO A 401 -10.08 -10.68 -2.66
C PRO A 401 -9.26 -11.96 -2.62
N GLN A 402 -7.96 -11.84 -2.91
CA GLN A 402 -7.00 -12.93 -2.68
C GLN A 402 -6.66 -13.05 -1.19
N ALA A 403 -6.63 -11.92 -0.49
CA ALA A 403 -6.39 -11.87 0.94
C ALA A 403 -7.25 -10.82 1.65
N ALA A 404 -7.59 -11.10 2.90
CA ALA A 404 -8.34 -10.22 3.78
C ALA A 404 -7.50 -9.87 5.02
N ILE A 405 -7.63 -8.63 5.50
CA ILE A 405 -6.88 -8.12 6.65
C ILE A 405 -7.88 -7.66 7.71
N LEU A 406 -7.77 -8.22 8.90
CA LEU A 406 -8.56 -7.88 10.08
C LEU A 406 -7.70 -7.05 11.04
N SER A 407 -8.16 -5.84 11.35
CA SER A 407 -7.57 -5.02 12.41
C SER A 407 -8.43 -5.17 13.67
N TYR A 408 -7.88 -5.77 14.72
CA TYR A 408 -8.51 -5.86 16.04
C TYR A 408 -7.47 -6.29 17.09
N GLY A 409 -7.80 -6.10 18.37
CA GLY A 409 -6.96 -6.50 19.50
C GLY A 409 -7.45 -7.76 20.21
N LYS A 410 -6.54 -8.53 20.83
CA LYS A 410 -6.80 -9.80 21.53
C LYS A 410 -7.92 -9.78 22.57
N ASN A 411 -8.09 -8.65 23.24
CA ASN A 411 -9.04 -8.46 24.34
C ASN A 411 -10.01 -7.32 24.04
N ASN A 412 -10.37 -7.10 22.77
CA ASN A 412 -11.38 -6.12 22.45
C ASN A 412 -12.73 -6.54 23.07
N ILE A 413 -13.44 -5.58 23.64
CA ILE A 413 -14.70 -5.82 24.36
C ILE A 413 -15.89 -6.10 23.44
N TYR A 414 -15.72 -5.84 22.14
CA TYR A 414 -16.76 -6.01 21.12
C TYR A 414 -16.90 -7.45 20.65
N GLY A 415 -15.93 -8.32 20.99
CA GLY A 415 -15.90 -9.70 20.53
C GLY A 415 -15.53 -9.84 19.05
N HIS A 416 -14.84 -8.84 18.50
CA HIS A 416 -14.33 -8.86 17.14
C HIS A 416 -13.08 -9.75 17.02
N PRO A 417 -12.91 -10.46 15.89
CA PRO A 417 -13.88 -10.64 14.82
C PRO A 417 -14.95 -11.65 15.24
N HIS A 418 -16.16 -11.47 14.71
CA HIS A 418 -17.25 -12.42 14.93
C HIS A 418 -17.02 -13.72 14.15
N ALA A 419 -17.44 -14.84 14.75
CA ALA A 419 -17.28 -16.18 14.16
C ALA A 419 -17.96 -16.30 12.79
N GLU A 420 -19.09 -15.62 12.59
CA GLU A 420 -19.84 -15.55 11.35
C GLU A 420 -19.01 -14.92 10.22
N THR A 421 -18.28 -13.84 10.50
CA THR A 421 -17.42 -13.16 9.53
C THR A 421 -16.20 -14.00 9.18
N VAL A 422 -15.56 -14.58 10.19
CA VAL A 422 -14.44 -15.52 9.98
C VAL A 422 -14.90 -16.73 9.15
N LYS A 423 -16.10 -17.25 9.40
CA LYS A 423 -16.68 -18.35 8.63
C LYS A 423 -16.90 -17.95 7.16
N ARG A 424 -17.48 -16.77 6.89
CA ARG A 424 -17.67 -16.26 5.52
C ARG A 424 -16.36 -16.15 4.75
N LEU A 425 -15.31 -15.60 5.37
CA LEU A 425 -13.97 -15.51 4.77
C LEU A 425 -13.39 -16.90 4.45
N LYS A 426 -13.53 -17.85 5.37
CA LYS A 426 -13.07 -19.23 5.20
C LYS A 426 -13.84 -19.96 4.08
N ASP A 427 -15.16 -19.84 4.06
CA ASP A 427 -16.01 -20.48 3.06
C ASP A 427 -15.73 -19.93 1.65
N ALA A 428 -15.34 -18.66 1.54
CA ALA A 428 -14.90 -18.03 0.29
C ALA A 428 -13.45 -18.37 -0.11
N GLY A 429 -12.72 -19.16 0.69
CA GLY A 429 -11.33 -19.55 0.41
C GLY A 429 -10.31 -18.42 0.54
N ILE A 430 -10.64 -17.35 1.26
CA ILE A 430 -9.82 -16.14 1.35
C ILE A 430 -8.75 -16.29 2.43
N LYS A 431 -7.48 -16.04 2.07
CA LYS A 431 -6.39 -16.01 3.04
C LYS A 431 -6.53 -14.80 3.96
N SER A 432 -6.69 -15.03 5.25
CA SER A 432 -6.90 -13.96 6.23
C SER A 432 -5.66 -13.70 7.08
N TYR A 433 -5.39 -12.42 7.36
CA TYR A 433 -4.34 -11.95 8.26
C TYR A 433 -4.98 -11.07 9.35
N ALA A 434 -4.55 -11.21 10.60
CA ALA A 434 -5.11 -10.47 11.73
C ALA A 434 -4.01 -9.78 12.53
N THR A 435 -4.15 -8.48 12.80
CA THR A 435 -3.17 -7.70 13.57
C THR A 435 -2.93 -8.30 14.95
N GLU A 436 -3.97 -8.83 15.60
CA GLU A 436 -3.86 -9.52 16.89
C GLU A 436 -2.82 -10.64 16.92
N THR A 437 -2.75 -11.45 15.86
CA THR A 437 -1.84 -12.60 15.78
C THR A 437 -0.51 -12.28 15.09
N ALA A 438 -0.52 -11.28 14.21
CA ALA A 438 0.58 -10.98 13.30
C ALA A 438 1.34 -9.68 13.66
N GLY A 439 0.83 -8.89 14.59
CA GLY A 439 1.24 -7.50 14.79
C GLY A 439 0.93 -6.67 13.53
N THR A 440 1.78 -5.67 13.25
CA THR A 440 1.64 -4.86 12.04
C THR A 440 1.81 -5.72 10.79
N ILE A 441 0.84 -5.67 9.90
CA ILE A 441 0.85 -6.38 8.61
C ILE A 441 1.27 -5.40 7.53
N THR A 442 2.31 -5.73 6.76
CA THR A 442 2.78 -4.90 5.65
C THR A 442 2.61 -5.63 4.33
N VAL A 443 1.96 -4.98 3.38
CA VAL A 443 1.90 -5.41 1.99
C VAL A 443 2.85 -4.54 1.17
N THR A 444 3.86 -5.16 0.56
CA THR A 444 4.78 -4.50 -0.38
C THR A 444 4.42 -4.94 -1.79
N THR A 445 4.33 -4.00 -2.74
CA THR A 445 4.03 -4.29 -4.15
C THR A 445 4.72 -3.33 -5.10
N ASN A 446 5.12 -3.80 -6.28
CA ASN A 446 5.57 -2.98 -7.40
C ASN A 446 4.51 -2.84 -8.51
N GLY A 447 3.25 -3.12 -8.17
CA GLY A 447 2.09 -3.11 -9.05
C GLY A 447 1.82 -4.42 -9.80
N THR A 448 2.78 -5.34 -9.87
CA THR A 448 2.59 -6.67 -10.48
C THR A 448 2.84 -7.81 -9.49
N ALA A 449 3.95 -7.74 -8.75
CA ALA A 449 4.30 -8.66 -7.69
C ALA A 449 4.01 -8.04 -6.33
N HIS A 450 3.58 -8.86 -5.37
CA HIS A 450 3.29 -8.41 -4.02
C HIS A 450 3.67 -9.47 -2.98
N SER A 451 3.98 -9.03 -1.76
CA SER A 451 4.28 -9.89 -0.62
C SER A 451 3.68 -9.34 0.66
N VAL A 452 3.41 -10.22 1.62
CA VAL A 452 2.92 -9.85 2.96
C VAL A 452 3.97 -10.22 4.00
N THR A 453 4.35 -9.26 4.84
CA THR A 453 5.21 -9.47 6.01
C THR A 453 4.48 -9.07 7.29
N THR A 454 4.89 -9.63 8.42
CA THR A 454 4.24 -9.45 9.74
C THR A 454 5.31 -9.11 10.77
N SER A 455 5.00 -8.21 11.72
CA SER A 455 5.97 -7.83 12.76
C SER A 455 6.13 -8.90 13.86
N LEU A 456 5.16 -9.82 13.99
CA LEU A 456 5.28 -11.01 14.83
C LEU A 456 5.65 -12.21 13.95
N THR A 457 6.70 -12.95 14.34
CA THR A 457 7.38 -13.97 13.52
C THR A 457 6.67 -15.33 13.41
N LYS A 458 5.37 -15.40 13.74
CA LYS A 458 4.53 -16.58 13.46
C LYS A 458 3.15 -16.11 12.99
N PRO A 459 2.74 -16.37 11.73
CA PRO A 459 1.33 -16.39 11.40
C PRO A 459 0.72 -17.55 12.19
N VAL A 460 0.16 -17.26 13.36
CA VAL A 460 -0.73 -18.23 14.00
C VAL A 460 -1.97 -18.29 13.11
N PRO A 461 -2.47 -19.50 12.74
CA PRO A 461 -3.73 -19.62 12.02
C PRO A 461 -4.80 -18.76 12.71
N VAL A 462 -5.65 -18.10 11.91
CA VAL A 462 -6.77 -17.28 12.39
C VAL A 462 -7.37 -17.94 13.64
N PRO A 463 -7.45 -17.21 14.77
CA PRO A 463 -7.77 -17.82 16.05
C PRO A 463 -9.08 -18.61 15.94
N LYS A 464 -9.13 -19.75 16.63
CA LYS A 464 -10.39 -20.48 16.81
C LYS A 464 -11.43 -19.48 17.32
N PRO A 465 -12.69 -19.52 16.82
CA PRO A 465 -13.72 -18.61 17.26
C PRO A 465 -13.73 -18.59 18.78
N VAL A 466 -13.67 -17.40 19.37
CA VAL A 466 -13.91 -17.27 20.80
C VAL A 466 -15.28 -17.88 21.02
N PRO A 467 -15.39 -18.99 21.78
CA PRO A 467 -16.70 -19.55 22.11
C PRO A 467 -17.52 -18.41 22.67
N LYS A 468 -18.79 -18.33 22.25
CA LYS A 468 -19.76 -17.45 22.89
C LYS A 468 -19.49 -17.55 24.39
N PRO A 469 -19.14 -16.46 25.10
CA PRO A 469 -19.25 -16.51 26.54
C PRO A 469 -20.64 -17.08 26.77
N ASP A 470 -20.76 -18.10 27.63
CA ASP A 470 -22.06 -18.37 28.23
C ASP A 470 -22.67 -17.01 28.53
N PRO A 471 -23.95 -16.75 28.23
CA PRO A 471 -24.56 -15.53 28.68
C PRO A 471 -24.29 -15.51 30.17
N LYS A 472 -23.32 -14.69 30.60
CA LYS A 472 -23.16 -14.38 32.00
C LYS A 472 -24.57 -13.98 32.38
N PRO A 473 -25.17 -14.61 33.41
CA PRO A 473 -26.49 -14.21 33.84
C PRO A 473 -26.44 -12.70 33.87
N VAL A 474 -27.29 -12.07 33.05
CA VAL A 474 -27.37 -10.61 33.00
C VAL A 474 -27.44 -10.24 34.47
N PRO A 475 -26.42 -9.54 35.03
CA PRO A 475 -26.54 -9.05 36.37
C PRO A 475 -27.85 -8.30 36.34
N LYS A 476 -28.78 -8.67 37.24
CA LYS A 476 -29.94 -7.81 37.52
C LYS A 476 -29.40 -6.38 37.49
N PRO A 477 -29.97 -5.46 36.70
CA PRO A 477 -29.37 -4.15 36.53
C PRO A 477 -29.09 -3.60 37.92
N ASP A 478 -27.81 -3.49 38.30
CA ASP A 478 -27.48 -2.70 39.46
C ASP A 478 -27.92 -1.27 39.15
N PRO A 479 -28.46 -0.55 40.16
CA PRO A 479 -29.01 0.78 39.94
C PRO A 479 -28.00 1.64 39.20
N LYS A 480 -28.46 2.29 38.12
CA LYS A 480 -27.66 3.25 37.34
C LYS A 480 -26.84 4.16 38.29
N PRO A 481 -25.56 4.45 38.00
CA PRO A 481 -24.88 5.56 38.64
C PRO A 481 -25.73 6.81 38.51
N VAL A 482 -25.98 7.48 39.64
CA VAL A 482 -26.68 8.75 39.70
C VAL A 482 -25.96 9.72 38.76
N PRO A 483 -26.62 10.23 37.70
CA PRO A 483 -26.08 11.33 36.93
C PRO A 483 -25.86 12.50 37.90
N LYS A 484 -24.70 13.16 37.85
CA LYS A 484 -24.60 14.52 38.39
C LYS A 484 -25.81 15.31 37.85
N PRO A 485 -26.51 16.10 38.68
CA PRO A 485 -27.78 16.67 38.29
C PRO A 485 -27.64 17.41 36.96
N ASN A 486 -28.42 16.98 35.96
CA ASN A 486 -28.81 17.88 34.89
C ASN A 486 -29.33 19.17 35.54
N PRO A 487 -29.14 20.34 34.90
CA PRO A 487 -29.80 21.56 35.36
C PRO A 487 -31.26 21.22 35.63
N LYS A 488 -31.75 21.56 36.84
CA LYS A 488 -33.14 21.30 37.24
C LYS A 488 -34.04 21.70 36.07
N PRO A 489 -34.95 20.83 35.59
CA PRO A 489 -35.89 21.23 34.56
C PRO A 489 -36.60 22.49 35.04
N ASP A 490 -36.57 23.53 34.22
CA ASP A 490 -37.28 24.77 34.53
C ASP A 490 -38.78 24.51 34.43
N VAL A 491 -39.35 24.04 35.54
CA VAL A 491 -40.79 23.80 35.70
C VAL A 491 -41.60 25.09 35.57
N ASN A 492 -40.96 26.27 35.54
CA ASN A 492 -41.61 27.55 35.30
C ASN A 492 -41.60 27.95 33.82
N SER A 493 -40.90 27.22 32.95
CA SER A 493 -40.88 27.50 31.51
C SER A 493 -42.25 27.36 30.83
N GLY A 494 -43.17 26.62 31.46
CA GLY A 494 -44.50 26.30 30.93
C GLY A 494 -44.49 25.29 29.77
N LEU A 495 -43.32 24.79 29.35
CA LEU A 495 -43.16 23.80 28.26
C LEU A 495 -42.66 22.43 28.75
N TYR A 496 -42.28 22.33 30.03
CA TYR A 496 -41.81 21.08 30.60
C TYR A 496 -42.95 20.06 30.79
N VAL A 497 -42.85 18.91 30.13
CA VAL A 497 -43.81 17.81 30.25
C VAL A 497 -43.41 16.87 31.39
N ILE A 498 -44.27 16.74 32.41
CA ILE A 498 -44.10 15.76 33.48
C ILE A 498 -44.46 14.38 32.90
N PRO A 499 -43.52 13.41 32.88
CA PRO A 499 -43.79 12.09 32.33
C PRO A 499 -44.96 11.40 33.06
N GLY A 500 -45.95 10.93 32.30
CA GLY A 500 -47.15 10.28 32.84
C GLY A 500 -48.24 11.21 33.37
N ALA A 501 -48.05 12.53 33.31
CA ALA A 501 -49.09 13.48 33.68
C ALA A 501 -50.25 13.50 32.67
N PRO A 502 -51.48 13.79 33.10
CA PRO A 502 -52.61 13.99 32.19
C PRO A 502 -52.34 15.12 31.19
N THR A 503 -52.73 14.91 29.94
CA THR A 503 -52.70 15.94 28.89
C THR A 503 -54.02 16.71 28.76
N SER A 504 -54.98 16.46 29.67
CA SER A 504 -56.26 17.17 29.71
C SER A 504 -56.75 17.32 31.15
N PHE A 505 -57.27 18.50 31.47
CA PHE A 505 -57.72 18.85 32.82
C PHE A 505 -59.12 19.46 32.76
N LYS A 506 -59.96 19.14 33.75
CA LYS A 506 -61.35 19.63 33.82
C LYS A 506 -61.42 21.14 34.01
N ASN A 507 -60.53 21.70 34.82
CA ASN A 507 -60.43 23.12 35.13
C ASN A 507 -59.00 23.49 35.58
N CYS A 508 -58.73 24.79 35.69
CA CYS A 508 -57.42 25.28 36.11
C CYS A 508 -57.02 24.88 37.53
N THR A 509 -57.98 24.61 38.42
CA THR A 509 -57.68 24.14 39.78
C THR A 509 -57.05 22.76 39.76
N GLU A 510 -57.54 21.83 38.93
CA GLU A 510 -56.94 20.52 38.75
C GLU A 510 -55.61 20.58 38.01
N MET A 511 -55.53 21.41 36.96
CA MET A 511 -54.30 21.59 36.20
C MET A 511 -53.16 22.09 37.10
N ARG A 512 -53.44 23.06 37.98
CA ARG A 512 -52.44 23.64 38.88
C ARG A 512 -51.95 22.70 39.98
N LYS A 513 -52.64 21.57 40.23
CA LYS A 513 -52.08 20.50 41.09
C LYS A 513 -50.88 19.81 40.42
N THR A 514 -50.83 19.84 39.09
CA THR A 514 -49.78 19.22 38.27
C THR A 514 -48.81 20.26 37.70
N TYR A 515 -49.33 21.40 37.25
CA TYR A 515 -48.59 22.53 36.67
C TYR A 515 -48.94 23.82 37.41
N PRO A 516 -48.32 24.13 38.56
CA PRO A 516 -48.74 25.20 39.47
C PRO A 516 -48.81 26.60 38.83
N ASN A 517 -48.01 26.83 37.79
CA ASN A 517 -47.89 28.10 37.07
C ASN A 517 -48.59 28.08 35.70
N GLY A 518 -49.36 27.03 35.38
CA GLY A 518 -49.94 26.86 34.05
C GLY A 518 -48.95 26.32 33.02
N VAL A 519 -49.36 26.31 31.74
CA VAL A 519 -48.55 25.79 30.61
C VAL A 519 -48.67 26.67 29.37
N LYS A 520 -47.63 26.69 28.53
CA LYS A 520 -47.57 27.44 27.26
C LYS A 520 -48.28 26.72 26.12
N LYS A 521 -48.77 27.50 25.16
CA LYS A 521 -49.14 27.03 23.83
C LYS A 521 -47.99 26.23 23.22
N GLY A 522 -48.27 24.97 22.86
CA GLY A 522 -47.26 23.98 22.44
C GLY A 522 -47.01 22.87 23.46
N HIS A 523 -47.40 23.06 24.73
CA HIS A 523 -47.41 22.00 25.73
C HIS A 523 -48.60 21.04 25.51
N PRO A 524 -48.45 19.71 25.63
CA PRO A 524 -49.54 18.74 25.38
C PRO A 524 -50.80 18.93 26.23
N ALA A 525 -50.65 19.52 27.42
CA ALA A 525 -51.76 19.85 28.31
C ALA A 525 -52.41 21.22 28.04
N TYR A 526 -51.91 22.01 27.09
CA TYR A 526 -52.48 23.32 26.77
C TYR A 526 -53.86 23.15 26.11
N ALA A 527 -54.84 23.91 26.60
CA ALA A 527 -56.15 24.00 25.99
C ALA A 527 -56.59 25.48 25.96
N SER A 528 -57.00 25.96 24.79
CA SER A 528 -57.38 27.37 24.59
C SER A 528 -58.54 27.84 25.48
N LYS A 529 -59.41 26.92 25.93
CA LYS A 529 -60.48 27.21 26.89
C LYS A 529 -59.99 27.60 28.30
N HIS A 530 -58.72 27.32 28.60
CA HIS A 530 -58.08 27.55 29.90
C HIS A 530 -57.09 28.74 29.85
N ASP A 531 -56.92 29.36 28.68
CA ASP A 531 -56.12 30.56 28.41
C ASP A 531 -57.10 31.73 28.28
N ARG A 532 -57.34 32.43 29.41
CA ARG A 532 -58.48 33.34 29.57
C ARG A 532 -58.26 34.67 28.84
N ASP A 533 -57.04 35.15 28.85
CA ASP A 533 -56.57 36.41 28.29
C ASP A 533 -55.89 36.25 26.92
N LYS A 534 -55.70 35.01 26.45
CA LYS A 534 -55.23 34.64 25.10
C LYS A 534 -53.79 35.04 24.82
N ASP A 535 -52.97 35.09 25.86
CA ASP A 535 -51.55 35.42 25.77
C ASP A 535 -50.68 34.20 25.40
N GLY A 536 -51.28 33.00 25.36
CA GLY A 536 -50.60 31.74 25.12
C GLY A 536 -50.24 30.98 26.40
N TRP A 537 -50.75 31.40 27.57
CA TRP A 537 -50.60 30.73 28.86
C TRP A 537 -51.95 30.20 29.38
N ALA A 538 -52.07 28.87 29.43
CA ALA A 538 -53.23 28.22 30.01
C ALA A 538 -53.06 28.08 31.53
N CYS A 539 -54.05 28.55 32.29
CA CYS A 539 -54.12 28.47 33.75
C CYS A 539 -52.97 29.15 34.50
N GLU A 540 -52.40 30.21 33.93
CA GLU A 540 -51.51 31.13 34.65
C GLU A 540 -52.20 31.80 35.85
N ARG A 541 -51.42 32.36 36.77
CA ARG A 541 -51.92 32.98 37.99
C ARG A 541 -52.05 34.49 37.87
#